data_AF-A0A2K4Y7Y3-F1
#
_entry.id   AF-A0A2K4Y7Y3-F1
#
_cell.length_a   1.000
_cell.length_b   1.000
_cell.length_c   1.000
_cell.angle_alpha   90.00
_cell.angle_beta   90.00
_cell.angle_gamma   90.00
#
_symmetry.space_group_name_H-M   'P 1'
#
loop_
_entity.id
_entity.type
_entity.pdbx_description
1 polymer ?
#
loop_
_entity_poly.entity_id
_entity_poly.type
_entity_poly.pdbx_seq_one_letter_code
_entity_poly.pdbx_strand_id
1 'polypeptide(L)'
;MKAISMQPVIDFEIHLLMTMKVRMSMAGKEFLLEAKLAENKLTIEQAKNIHERVAEALGDEASRFQNVKKLLGIVGPDASSLKYSSALWPGFDFTATAGEDGTD
;
A
#
# COMPACT_ATOMS: atom_id res chain seq x y z
N MET A 1 -25.29 8.79 2.88
CA MET A 1 -23.99 8.12 3.11
C MET A 1 -23.08 8.38 1.92
N LYS A 2 -21.87 8.91 2.12
CA LYS A 2 -20.86 9.02 1.06
C LYS A 2 -20.23 7.63 0.93
N ALA A 3 -20.30 7.00 -0.24
CA ALA A 3 -19.59 5.75 -0.47
C ALA A 3 -18.08 6.01 -0.31
N ILE A 4 -17.43 5.28 0.59
CA ILE A 4 -15.96 5.31 0.69
C ILE A 4 -15.46 4.51 -0.52
N SER A 5 -14.75 5.19 -1.42
CA SER A 5 -14.07 4.49 -2.51
C SER A 5 -12.99 3.59 -1.91
N MET A 6 -13.02 2.29 -2.21
CA MET A 6 -11.96 1.35 -1.81
C MET A 6 -10.70 1.49 -2.66
N GLN A 7 -10.73 2.32 -3.72
CA GLN A 7 -9.63 2.45 -4.66
C GLN A 7 -8.29 2.82 -3.99
N PRO A 8 -8.20 3.75 -3.03
CA PRO A 8 -6.92 4.08 -2.38
C PRO A 8 -6.31 2.90 -1.61
N VAL A 9 -7.16 2.04 -1.03
CA VAL A 9 -6.72 0.82 -0.33
C VAL A 9 -6.16 -0.19 -1.33
N ILE A 10 -6.87 -0.40 -2.44
CA ILE A 10 -6.41 -1.27 -3.53
C ILE A 10 -5.09 -0.73 -4.11
N ASP A 11 -4.97 0.57 -4.33
CA ASP A 11 -3.76 1.19 -4.84
C ASP A 11 -2.56 0.97 -3.90
N PHE A 12 -2.80 1.03 -2.58
CA PHE A 12 -1.79 0.72 -1.57
C PHE A 12 -1.40 -0.77 -1.56
N GLU A 13 -2.36 -1.69 -1.66
CA GLU A 13 -2.10 -3.12 -1.81
C GLU A 13 -1.24 -3.43 -3.04
N ILE A 14 -1.54 -2.79 -4.16
CA ILE A 14 -0.77 -2.95 -5.41
C ILE A 14 0.63 -2.35 -5.25
N HIS A 15 0.76 -1.19 -4.60
CA HIS A 15 2.07 -0.62 -4.28
C HIS A 15 2.93 -1.61 -3.47
N LEU A 16 2.36 -2.20 -2.40
CA LEU A 16 3.05 -3.21 -1.58
C LEU A 16 3.47 -4.44 -2.40
N LEU A 17 2.55 -4.99 -3.20
CA LEU A 17 2.85 -6.12 -4.07
C LEU A 17 4.01 -5.80 -5.04
N MET A 18 4.04 -4.60 -5.61
CA MET A 18 5.09 -4.17 -6.53
C MET A 18 6.45 -3.95 -5.86
N THR A 19 6.51 -3.57 -4.57
CA THR A 19 7.79 -3.51 -3.83
C THR A 19 8.49 -4.88 -3.77
N MET A 20 7.72 -5.97 -3.83
CA MET A 20 8.24 -7.33 -3.75
C MET A 20 8.66 -7.91 -5.11
N LYS A 21 8.37 -7.23 -6.23
CA LYS A 21 8.63 -7.73 -7.59
C LYS A 21 10.06 -8.23 -7.76
N VAL A 22 11.06 -7.46 -7.31
CA VAL A 22 12.48 -7.83 -7.43
C VAL A 22 12.77 -9.13 -6.67
N ARG A 23 12.31 -9.24 -5.42
CA ARG A 23 12.52 -10.44 -4.59
C ARG A 23 11.82 -11.67 -5.18
N MET A 24 10.61 -11.49 -5.72
CA MET A 24 9.88 -12.57 -6.38
C MET A 24 10.58 -13.02 -7.67
N SER A 25 11.09 -12.08 -8.47
CA SER A 25 11.86 -12.40 -9.68
C SER A 25 13.13 -13.19 -9.35
N MET A 26 13.90 -12.76 -8.34
CA MET A 26 15.08 -13.50 -7.86
C MET A 26 14.75 -14.90 -7.35
N ALA A 27 13.55 -15.10 -6.80
CA ALA A 27 13.08 -16.40 -6.33
C ALA A 27 12.41 -17.25 -7.43
N GLY A 28 12.35 -16.79 -8.69
CA GLY A 28 11.63 -17.46 -9.77
C GLY A 28 10.11 -17.49 -9.60
N LYS A 29 9.56 -16.55 -8.82
CA LYS A 29 8.14 -16.48 -8.40
C LYS A 29 7.40 -15.26 -8.96
N GLU A 30 7.95 -14.60 -9.98
CA GLU A 30 7.34 -13.42 -10.61
C GLU A 30 5.93 -13.70 -11.18
N PHE A 31 5.67 -14.93 -11.65
CA PHE A 31 4.35 -15.36 -12.11
C PHE A 31 3.26 -15.26 -11.04
N LEU A 32 3.60 -15.38 -9.74
CA LEU A 32 2.63 -15.21 -8.66
C LEU A 32 2.20 -13.74 -8.52
N LEU A 33 3.12 -12.81 -8.75
CA LEU A 33 2.81 -11.37 -8.80
C LEU A 33 1.88 -11.08 -9.97
N GLU A 34 2.21 -11.58 -11.16
CA GLU A 34 1.38 -11.41 -12.36
C GLU A 34 -0.03 -11.98 -12.18
N ALA A 35 -0.14 -13.17 -11.60
CA ALA A 35 -1.43 -13.79 -11.28
C ALA A 35 -2.27 -12.92 -10.34
N LYS A 36 -1.65 -12.35 -9.28
CA LYS A 36 -2.33 -11.45 -8.35
C LYS A 36 -2.78 -10.14 -8.98
N LEU A 37 -1.98 -9.57 -9.88
CA LEU A 37 -2.40 -8.40 -10.66
C LEU A 37 -3.57 -8.73 -11.59
N ALA A 38 -3.52 -9.88 -12.26
CA ALA A 38 -4.57 -10.33 -13.18
C ALA A 38 -5.91 -10.60 -12.46
N GLU A 39 -5.89 -11.16 -11.23
CA GLU A 39 -7.07 -11.30 -10.36
C GLU A 39 -7.76 -9.95 -10.12
N ASN A 40 -7.00 -8.85 -10.10
CA ASN A 40 -7.48 -7.48 -9.95
C ASN A 40 -7.68 -6.75 -11.29
N LYS A 41 -7.59 -7.47 -12.42
CA LYS A 41 -7.73 -6.94 -13.79
C LYS A 41 -6.71 -5.84 -14.12
N LEU A 42 -5.51 -5.92 -13.53
CA LEU A 42 -4.43 -4.98 -13.76
C LEU A 42 -3.30 -5.60 -14.58
N THR A 43 -2.71 -4.80 -15.46
CA THR A 43 -1.44 -5.12 -16.12
C THR A 43 -0.25 -4.73 -15.23
N ILE A 44 0.93 -5.27 -15.52
CA ILE A 44 2.18 -4.86 -14.85
C ILE A 44 2.43 -3.35 -15.02
N GLU A 45 2.16 -2.79 -16.19
CA GLU A 45 2.35 -1.37 -16.46
C GLU A 45 1.41 -0.50 -15.61
N GLN A 46 0.14 -0.88 -15.50
CA GLN A 46 -0.81 -0.20 -14.62
C GLN A 46 -0.37 -0.28 -13.15
N ALA A 47 0.06 -1.47 -12.72
CA ALA A 47 0.57 -1.67 -11.37
C ALA A 47 1.82 -0.84 -11.06
N LYS A 48 2.72 -0.68 -12.05
CA LYS A 48 3.89 0.18 -11.95
C LYS A 48 3.49 1.65 -11.78
N ASN A 49 2.56 2.15 -12.58
CA ASN A 49 2.07 3.52 -12.47
C ASN A 49 1.42 3.79 -11.10
N ILE A 50 0.65 2.81 -10.59
CA ILE A 50 0.08 2.88 -9.24
C ILE A 50 1.18 2.91 -8.18
N HIS A 51 2.18 2.03 -8.30
CA HIS A 51 3.30 1.94 -7.37
C HIS A 51 4.07 3.27 -7.29
N GLU A 52 4.37 3.89 -8.43
CA GLU A 52 5.07 5.19 -8.51
C GLU A 52 4.26 6.31 -7.86
N ARG A 53 2.96 6.41 -8.18
CA ARG A 53 2.08 7.43 -7.60
C ARG A 53 1.93 7.29 -6.09
N VAL A 54 1.81 6.05 -5.58
CA VAL A 54 1.73 5.80 -4.13
C VAL A 54 3.09 6.07 -3.47
N ALA A 55 4.20 5.71 -4.11
CA ALA A 55 5.55 6.00 -3.61
C ALA A 55 5.78 7.51 -3.48
N GLU A 56 5.35 8.30 -4.47
CA GLU A 56 5.41 9.76 -4.42
C GLU A 56 4.58 10.32 -3.25
N ALA A 57 3.35 9.83 -3.07
CA ALA A 57 2.48 10.25 -1.96
C ALA A 57 3.03 9.87 -0.57
N LEU A 58 3.91 8.86 -0.49
CA LEU A 58 4.53 8.39 0.75
C LEU A 58 5.97 8.87 0.93
N GLY A 59 6.52 9.61 -0.05
CA GLY A 59 7.93 9.99 -0.08
C GLY A 59 8.30 11.12 0.87
N ASP A 60 7.32 11.92 1.30
CA ASP A 60 7.51 12.95 2.33
C ASP A 60 7.34 12.34 3.72
N GLU A 61 8.45 12.23 4.46
CA GLU A 61 8.51 11.64 5.79
C GLU A 61 7.49 12.29 6.73
N ALA A 62 7.43 13.63 6.72
CA ALA A 62 6.60 14.42 7.63
C ALA A 62 5.10 14.17 7.49
N SER A 63 4.65 13.86 6.27
CA SER A 63 3.26 13.56 6.00
C SER A 63 2.98 12.06 5.80
N ARG A 64 4.00 11.20 5.87
CA ARG A 64 3.91 9.78 5.53
C ARG A 64 2.83 9.07 6.33
N PHE A 65 2.82 9.21 7.66
CA PHE A 65 1.83 8.54 8.50
C PHE A 65 0.39 8.99 8.17
N GLN A 66 0.18 10.30 7.94
CA GLN A 66 -1.13 10.82 7.55
C GLN A 66 -1.54 10.35 6.16
N ASN A 67 -0.60 10.23 5.22
CA ASN A 67 -0.86 9.77 3.87
C ASN A 67 -1.19 8.27 3.84
N VAL A 68 -0.52 7.44 4.65
CA VAL A 68 -0.91 6.03 4.85
C VAL A 68 -2.34 5.94 5.40
N LYS A 69 -2.70 6.73 6.43
CA LYS A 69 -4.08 6.75 6.96
C LYS A 69 -5.11 7.08 5.88
N LYS A 70 -4.85 8.10 5.06
CA LYS A 70 -5.72 8.49 3.95
C LYS A 70 -5.87 7.38 2.92
N LEU A 71 -4.77 6.73 2.52
CA LEU A 71 -4.78 5.59 1.59
C LEU A 71 -5.59 4.42 2.14
N LEU A 72 -5.55 4.20 3.45
CA LEU A 72 -6.31 3.15 4.12
C LEU A 72 -7.75 3.54 4.48
N GLY A 73 -8.20 4.73 4.09
CA GLY A 73 -9.55 5.22 4.36
C GLY A 73 -9.83 5.49 5.85
N ILE A 74 -8.78 5.63 6.66
CA ILE A 74 -8.89 5.89 8.11
C ILE A 74 -9.09 7.40 8.31
N VAL A 75 -10.29 7.77 8.74
CA VAL A 75 -10.67 9.17 9.02
C VAL A 75 -10.74 9.35 10.54
N GLY A 76 -9.81 10.11 11.12
CA GLY A 76 -9.83 10.45 12.54
C GLY A 76 -8.50 10.99 13.07
N PRO A 77 -8.51 12.00 13.96
CA PRO A 77 -7.28 12.64 14.46
C PRO A 77 -6.46 11.76 15.43
N ASP A 78 -7.06 10.75 16.06
CA ASP A 78 -6.50 10.19 17.32
C ASP A 78 -5.71 8.88 17.19
N ALA A 79 -5.63 8.29 16.00
CA ALA A 79 -4.86 7.06 15.82
C ALA A 79 -3.35 7.37 15.81
N SER A 80 -2.66 7.11 16.92
CA SER A 80 -1.19 7.16 17.06
C SER A 80 -0.50 5.90 16.54
N SER A 81 -1.27 4.84 16.27
CA SER A 81 -0.80 3.63 15.63
C SER A 81 -1.86 3.04 14.72
N LEU A 82 -1.40 2.31 13.72
CA LEU A 82 -2.16 1.64 12.68
C LEU A 82 -1.57 0.25 12.53
N LYS A 83 -2.41 -0.78 12.60
CA LYS A 83 -2.05 -2.12 12.17
C LYS A 83 -2.69 -2.42 10.82
N TYR A 84 -1.90 -2.92 9.89
CA TYR A 84 -2.34 -3.29 8.56
C TYR A 84 -1.97 -4.75 8.26
N SER A 85 -2.85 -5.44 7.55
CA SER A 85 -2.61 -6.78 7.03
C SER A 85 -3.02 -6.81 5.56
N SER A 86 -2.10 -7.21 4.69
CA SER A 86 -2.35 -7.24 3.25
C SER A 86 -3.30 -8.36 2.86
N ALA A 87 -4.28 -8.04 2.03
CA ALA A 87 -5.16 -9.00 1.37
C ALA A 87 -4.50 -9.63 0.13
N LEU A 88 -3.71 -8.86 -0.64
CA LEU A 88 -3.04 -9.37 -1.84
C LEU A 88 -1.79 -10.19 -1.51
N TRP A 89 -1.19 -9.96 -0.33
CA TRP A 89 -0.07 -10.72 0.18
C TRP A 89 -0.39 -11.34 1.54
N PRO A 90 -0.98 -12.56 1.57
CA PRO A 90 -1.25 -13.25 2.82
C PRO A 90 0.02 -13.42 3.66
N GLY A 91 -0.06 -13.02 4.94
CA GLY A 91 1.06 -13.08 5.89
C GLY A 91 1.98 -11.86 5.88
N PHE A 92 1.70 -10.83 5.06
CA PHE A 92 2.33 -9.53 5.23
C PHE A 92 1.47 -8.65 6.14
N ASP A 93 2.03 -8.28 7.29
CA ASP A 93 1.47 -7.31 8.20
C ASP A 93 2.52 -6.28 8.60
N PHE A 94 2.07 -5.07 8.88
CA PHE A 94 2.90 -4.05 9.48
C PHE A 94 2.13 -3.25 10.51
N THR A 95 2.88 -2.64 11.42
CA THR A 95 2.36 -1.62 12.32
C THR A 95 3.07 -0.32 12.00
N ALA A 96 2.30 0.72 11.68
CA ALA A 96 2.80 2.08 11.57
C ALA A 96 2.42 2.85 12.82
N THR A 97 3.38 3.52 13.43
CA THR A 97 3.17 4.44 14.54
C THR A 97 3.46 5.86 14.06
N ALA A 98 2.73 6.85 14.58
CA ALA A 98 3.18 8.22 14.48
C ALA A 98 4.53 8.35 15.23
N GLY A 99 5.46 9.16 14.73
CA GLY A 99 6.68 9.51 15.48
C GLY A 99 6.33 10.09 16.86
N GLU A 100 7.26 10.03 17.81
CA GLU A 100 7.07 10.44 19.22
C GLU A 100 6.54 11.89 19.37
N ASP A 101 6.69 12.71 18.34
CA ASP A 101 6.35 14.13 18.35
C ASP A 101 5.05 14.46 17.58
N GLY A 102 4.41 13.45 16.97
CA GLY A 102 3.38 13.70 15.95
C GLY A 102 3.93 14.34 14.67
N THR A 103 5.25 14.46 14.57
CA THR A 103 6.03 14.85 13.39
C THR A 103 7.12 13.80 13.14
N ASP A 104 7.13 13.38 11.87
CA ASP A 104 8.09 12.59 11.09
C ASP A 104 8.33 11.12 11.49
#